data_AF-A0A4V2YR34-F1
#
_entry.id   AF-A0A4V2YR34-F1
#
_cell.length_a   1.000
_cell.length_b   1.000
_cell.length_c   1.000
_cell.angle_alpha   90.00
_cell.angle_beta   90.00
_cell.angle_gamma   90.00
#
_symmetry.space_group_name_H-M   'P 1'
#
loop_
_entity.id
_entity.type
_entity.pdbx_description
1 polymer ?
#
loop_
_entity_poly.entity_id
_entity_poly.type
_entity_poly.pdbx_seq_one_letter_code
_entity_poly.pdbx_strand_id
1 'polypeptide(L)'
;MWDRHQVTVTEANEALADPLAAVLDPDPKSKSGDSIRVIGYCPSRDELLTVIVVRDPEVTWLWGANGWPSNTTDRREYMRRRR
;
A
#
# COMPACT_ATOMS: atom_id res chain seq x y z
N MET A 1 14.48 2.96 -11.67
CA MET A 1 13.39 2.13 -11.10
C MET A 1 12.24 2.97 -10.50
N TRP A 2 12.22 4.30 -10.69
CA TRP A 2 11.30 5.26 -10.06
C TRP A 2 10.21 5.80 -10.99
N ASP A 3 10.16 5.30 -12.23
CA ASP A 3 9.34 5.86 -13.32
C ASP A 3 7.95 5.19 -13.45
N ARG A 4 7.48 4.53 -12.39
CA ARG A 4 6.18 3.84 -12.35
C ARG A 4 5.41 4.09 -11.06
N HIS A 5 5.64 5.23 -10.41
CA HIS A 5 4.67 5.74 -9.45
C HIS A 5 3.46 6.21 -10.26
N GLN A 6 2.48 5.33 -10.44
CA GLN A 6 1.19 5.72 -11.01
C GLN A 6 0.37 6.54 -10.01
N VAL A 7 0.92 6.81 -8.81
CA VAL A 7 0.26 7.51 -7.71
C VAL A 7 1.14 8.62 -7.17
N THR A 8 0.53 9.75 -6.86
CA THR A 8 1.17 10.86 -6.15
C THR A 8 1.37 10.51 -4.67
N VAL A 9 2.24 11.26 -3.98
CA VAL A 9 2.46 11.10 -2.54
C VAL A 9 1.16 11.32 -1.75
N THR A 10 0.36 12.32 -2.12
CA THR A 10 -0.92 12.60 -1.45
C THR A 10 -1.89 11.42 -1.55
N GLU A 11 -2.07 10.86 -2.76
CA GLU A 11 -2.96 9.72 -2.97
C GLU A 11 -2.46 8.45 -2.26
N ALA A 12 -1.14 8.24 -2.23
CA ALA A 12 -0.56 7.16 -1.44
C ALA A 12 -0.85 7.35 0.05
N ASN A 13 -0.71 8.58 0.58
CA ASN A 13 -1.01 8.90 1.97
C ASN A 13 -2.51 8.74 2.28
N GLU A 14 -3.39 9.09 1.35
CA GLU A 14 -4.83 8.86 1.49
C GLU A 14 -5.14 7.36 1.63
N ALA A 15 -4.56 6.52 0.76
CA ALA A 15 -4.74 5.08 0.85
C ALA A 15 -4.12 4.47 2.13
N LEU A 16 -3.00 5.02 2.62
CA LEU A 16 -2.41 4.62 3.90
C LEU A 16 -3.25 5.06 5.10
N ALA A 17 -4.00 6.16 4.97
CA ALA A 17 -4.86 6.71 6.01
C ALA A 17 -6.28 6.12 6.02
N ASP A 18 -6.62 5.25 5.06
CA ASP A 18 -7.90 4.56 5.02
C ASP A 18 -8.08 3.70 6.29
N PRO A 19 -9.08 4.00 7.15
CA PRO A 19 -9.34 3.24 8.37
C PRO A 19 -9.66 1.77 8.13
N LEU A 20 -10.11 1.43 6.92
CA LEU A 20 -10.48 0.08 6.50
C LEU A 20 -9.36 -0.62 5.72
N ALA A 21 -8.18 -0.01 5.62
CA ALA A 21 -7.08 -0.53 4.82
C ALA A 21 -6.73 -1.98 5.21
N ALA A 22 -6.54 -2.81 4.19
CA ALA A 22 -5.96 -4.13 4.39
C ALA A 22 -4.45 -4.00 4.49
N VAL A 23 -3.92 -4.30 5.68
CA VAL A 23 -2.49 -4.36 5.94
C VAL A 23 -2.03 -5.82 5.87
N LEU A 24 -1.12 -6.10 4.94
CA LEU A 24 -0.46 -7.39 4.80
C LEU A 24 1.00 -7.21 5.19
N ASP A 25 1.28 -7.67 6.40
CA ASP A 25 2.58 -7.63 7.04
C ASP A 25 3.02 -9.07 7.38
N PRO A 26 4.06 -9.60 6.70
CA PRO A 26 4.82 -8.99 5.62
C PRO A 26 4.02 -8.95 4.29
N ASP A 27 4.46 -8.14 3.31
CA ASP A 27 3.94 -8.20 1.94
C ASP A 27 4.13 -9.64 1.42
N PRO A 28 3.04 -10.35 1.02
CA PRO A 28 3.14 -11.73 0.56
C PRO A 28 4.06 -11.92 -0.66
N LYS A 29 4.38 -10.83 -1.38
CA LYS A 29 5.29 -10.84 -2.53
C LYS A 29 6.72 -10.41 -2.18
N SER A 30 6.97 -10.01 -0.94
CA SER A 30 8.32 -9.69 -0.46
C SER A 30 9.15 -10.95 -0.37
N LYS A 31 10.38 -10.90 -0.89
CA LYS A 31 11.35 -12.02 -0.74
C LYS A 31 12.13 -11.92 0.57
N SER A 32 12.40 -10.71 1.05
CA SER A 32 13.13 -10.49 2.30
C SER A 32 12.20 -10.43 3.52
N GLY A 33 10.93 -10.07 3.33
CA GLY A 33 9.95 -9.88 4.41
C GLY A 33 9.94 -8.46 4.99
N ASP A 34 10.78 -7.57 4.47
CA ASP A 34 10.97 -6.24 5.04
C ASP A 34 9.91 -5.22 4.57
N SER A 35 9.10 -5.59 3.58
CA SER A 35 8.05 -4.71 3.06
C SER A 35 6.68 -5.08 3.60
N ILE A 36 5.80 -4.09 3.73
CA ILE A 36 4.39 -4.22 4.10
C ILE A 36 3.58 -3.74 2.91
N ARG A 37 2.53 -4.49 2.57
CA ARG A 37 1.56 -4.10 1.54
C ARG A 37 0.32 -3.55 2.22
N VAL A 38 -0.01 -2.30 1.92
CA VAL A 38 -1.25 -1.66 2.34
C VAL A 38 -2.14 -1.50 1.12
N ILE A 39 -3.40 -1.91 1.25
CA ILE A 39 -4.42 -1.71 0.23
C ILE A 39 -5.51 -0.85 0.86
N GLY A 40 -5.70 0.36 0.36
CA GLY A 40 -6.65 1.32 0.94
C GLY A 40 -7.31 2.17 -0.12
N TYR A 41 -8.46 2.72 0.25
CA TYR A 41 -9.25 3.62 -0.58
C TYR A 41 -8.65 5.02 -0.62
N CYS A 42 -8.46 5.54 -1.82
CA CYS A 42 -7.98 6.90 -2.09
C CYS A 42 -9.18 7.75 -2.55
N PRO A 43 -9.68 8.68 -1.70
CA PRO A 43 -10.83 9.50 -2.05
C PRO A 43 -10.59 10.41 -3.25
N SER A 44 -9.37 10.95 -3.43
CA SER A 44 -9.05 11.84 -4.55
C SER A 44 -9.12 11.15 -5.92
N ARG A 45 -9.09 9.82 -5.94
CA ARG A 45 -9.21 8.99 -7.16
C ARG A 45 -10.48 8.15 -7.25
N ASP A 46 -11.24 8.08 -6.15
CA ASP A 46 -12.35 7.14 -6.02
C ASP A 46 -11.95 5.68 -6.36
N GLU A 47 -10.75 5.26 -5.93
CA GLU A 47 -10.21 3.93 -6.24
C GLU A 47 -9.41 3.34 -5.07
N LEU A 48 -9.34 2.00 -5.02
CA LEU A 48 -8.40 1.30 -4.15
C LEU A 48 -6.98 1.38 -4.75
N LEU A 49 -6.02 1.79 -3.93
CA LEU A 49 -4.60 1.78 -4.26
C LEU A 49 -3.87 0.74 -3.42
N THR A 50 -2.89 0.11 -4.05
CA THR A 50 -1.90 -0.74 -3.39
C THR A 50 -0.65 0.10 -3.17
N VAL A 51 -0.24 0.27 -1.91
CA VAL A 51 0.96 1.00 -1.50
C VAL A 51 1.91 0.02 -0.81
N ILE A 52 3.16 0.02 -1.24
CA ILE A 52 4.24 -0.74 -0.58
C ILE A 52 5.03 0.23 0.28
N VAL A 53 5.15 -0.11 1.56
CA VAL A 53 6.07 0.55 2.48
C VAL A 53 7.15 -0.44 2.88
N VAL A 54 8.36 0.04 3.13
CA VAL A 54 9.50 -0.79 3.53
C VAL A 54 9.91 -0.41 4.95
N ARG A 55 10.11 -1.43 5.79
CA ARG A 55 10.83 -1.29 7.05
C ARG A 55 12.31 -1.24 6.73
N ASP A 56 12.93 -0.13 7.05
CA ASP A 56 14.36 -0.03 7.11
C ASP A 56 14.77 -0.27 8.57
N PRO A 57 15.55 -1.32 8.88
CA PRO A 57 15.97 -1.62 10.24
C PRO A 57 16.89 -0.55 10.84
N GLU A 58 17.45 0.35 10.02
CA GLU A 58 18.35 1.42 10.45
C GLU A 58 17.63 2.73 10.77
N VAL A 59 16.34 2.88 10.40
CA VAL A 59 15.54 4.07 10.74
C VAL A 59 14.19 3.73 11.37
N THR A 60 13.66 4.64 12.19
CA THR A 60 12.39 4.43 12.92
C THR A 60 11.14 4.76 12.10
N TRP A 61 11.27 5.26 10.87
CA TRP A 61 10.14 5.64 10.01
C TRP A 61 10.04 4.77 8.75
N LEU A 62 8.80 4.51 8.31
CA LEU A 62 8.53 3.75 7.10
C LEU A 62 8.71 4.63 5.86
N TRP A 63 9.43 4.14 4.86
CA TRP A 63 9.52 4.81 3.56
C TRP A 63 8.41 4.28 2.62
N GLY A 64 7.64 5.19 2.02
CA GLY A 64 6.74 4.86 0.92
C GLY A 64 7.56 4.45 -0.30
N ALA A 65 7.60 3.15 -0.60
CA ALA A 65 8.48 2.61 -1.63
C ALA A 65 7.86 2.74 -3.03
N ASN A 66 6.56 2.48 -3.18
CA ASN A 66 5.82 2.62 -4.44
C ASN A 66 4.29 2.49 -4.23
N GLY A 67 3.49 2.93 -5.19
CA GLY A 67 2.05 2.64 -5.22
C GLY A 67 1.45 2.62 -6.62
N TRP A 68 0.32 1.92 -6.76
CA TRP A 68 -0.42 1.74 -8.01
C TRP A 68 -1.89 1.37 -7.76
N PRO A 69 -2.80 1.51 -8.75
CA PRO A 69 -4.18 1.04 -8.66
C PRO A 69 -4.30 -0.46 -8.35
N SER A 70 -5.14 -0.83 -7.39
CA SER A 70 -5.29 -2.22 -6.94
C SER A 70 -5.93 -3.11 -8.02
N ASN A 71 -5.28 -4.24 -8.29
CA ASN A 71 -5.85 -5.30 -9.14
C ASN A 71 -6.97 -6.08 -8.43
N THR A 72 -7.64 -6.98 -9.16
CA THR A 72 -8.74 -7.82 -8.62
C THR A 72 -8.38 -8.61 -7.36
N THR A 73 -7.15 -9.12 -7.26
CA THR A 73 -6.70 -9.86 -6.07
C THR A 73 -6.57 -8.93 -4.87
N ASP A 74 -5.87 -7.80 -5.03
CA ASP A 74 -5.71 -6.81 -3.96
C ASP A 74 -7.09 -6.28 -3.49
N ARG A 75 -8.00 -6.00 -4.44
CA ARG A 75 -9.39 -5.58 -4.12
C ARG A 75 -10.14 -6.64 -3.30
N ARG A 76 -9.98 -7.94 -3.60
CA ARG A 76 -10.57 -9.02 -2.80
C ARG A 76 -9.96 -9.11 -1.40
N GLU A 77 -8.66 -8.90 -1.28
CA GLU A 77 -7.98 -8.90 0.02
C GLU A 77 -8.46 -7.72 0.90
N TYR A 78 -8.66 -6.53 0.31
CA TYR A 78 -9.30 -5.39 0.95
C TYR A 78 -10.70 -5.73 1.46
N MET A 79 -11.57 -6.25 0.58
CA MET A 79 -12.94 -6.61 0.95
C MET A 79 -13.02 -7.67 2.05
N ARG A 80 -12.03 -8.57 2.12
CA ARG A 80 -11.97 -9.62 3.16
C ARG A 80 -11.54 -9.08 4.52
N ARG A 81 -10.70 -8.03 4.55
CA ARG A 81 -10.06 -7.52 5.77
C ARG A 81 -10.64 -6.22 6.29
N ARG A 82 -11.33 -5.44 5.46
CA ARG A 82 -12.08 -4.26 5.92
C ARG A 82 -13.02 -4.71 7.05
N ARG A 83 -12.85 -4.13 8.23
CA ARG A 83 -13.64 -4.41 9.43
C ARG A 83 -14.03 -3.09 10.07
#